data_AF-A0A7K6XTT0-F1
#
_entry.id   AF-A0A7K6XTT0-F1
#
_cell.length_a   1.000
_cell.length_b   1.000
_cell.length_c   1.000
_cell.angle_alpha   90.00
_cell.angle_beta   90.00
_cell.angle_gamma   90.00
#
_symmetry.space_group_name_H-M   'P 1'
#
loop_
_entity.id
_entity.type
_entity.pdbx_description
1 polymer ?
#
loop_
_entity_poly.entity_id
_entity_poly.type
_entity_poly.pdbx_seq_one_letter_code
_entity_poly.pdbx_strand_id
1 'polypeptide(L)' 'QITRRALFPGDSEIDQLFRIFRTLGTPDEAAWPGVSALPDYKATFPRWARQDLAQLLPPLDDEGRRLLAVRGH' A
#
# COMPACT_ATOMS: atom_id res chain seq x y z
N GLN A 1 6.55 -19.00 -7.49
CA GLN A 1 7.39 -17.76 -7.52
C GLN A 1 6.56 -16.66 -8.16
N ILE A 2 6.41 -15.48 -7.53
CA ILE A 2 5.28 -14.56 -7.85
C ILE A 2 5.66 -13.38 -8.77
N THR A 3 6.58 -12.46 -8.45
CA THR A 3 6.90 -11.34 -9.38
C THR A 3 8.36 -11.17 -9.79
N ARG A 4 9.33 -11.77 -9.06
CA ARG A 4 10.79 -11.55 -9.24
C ARG A 4 11.22 -10.07 -9.24
N ARG A 5 10.36 -9.16 -8.76
CA ARG A 5 10.58 -7.72 -8.65
C ARG A 5 10.04 -7.25 -7.31
N ALA A 6 10.71 -6.29 -6.68
CA ALA A 6 10.22 -5.67 -5.46
C ALA A 6 8.85 -5.02 -5.72
N LEU A 7 7.91 -5.21 -4.78
CA LEU A 7 6.55 -4.68 -4.90
C LEU A 7 6.53 -3.14 -4.83
N PHE A 8 7.43 -2.58 -4.03
CA PHE A 8 7.59 -1.14 -3.84
C PHE A 8 9.08 -0.79 -3.93
N PRO A 9 9.64 -0.62 -5.15
CA PRO A 9 11.06 -0.30 -5.31
C PRO A 9 11.29 1.22 -5.19
N GLY A 10 11.29 1.74 -3.97
CA GLY A 10 11.57 3.15 -3.70
C GLY A 10 13.07 3.46 -3.62
N ASP A 11 13.45 4.67 -4.03
CA ASP A 11 14.84 5.18 -3.98
C ASP A 11 15.09 6.21 -2.86
N SER A 12 14.03 6.61 -2.17
CA SER A 12 14.03 7.50 -1.00
C SER A 12 12.83 7.18 -0.10
N GLU A 13 12.80 7.71 1.13
CA GLU A 13 11.69 7.47 2.07
C GLU A 13 10.35 7.95 1.51
N ILE A 14 10.32 9.13 0.88
CA ILE A 14 9.09 9.68 0.30
C ILE A 14 8.65 8.92 -0.94
N ASP A 15 9.58 8.50 -1.80
CA ASP A 15 9.26 7.69 -2.97
C ASP A 15 8.74 6.31 -2.55
N GLN A 16 9.34 5.70 -1.53
CA GLN A 16 8.88 4.45 -0.94
C GLN A 16 7.44 4.58 -0.43
N LEU A 17 7.14 5.62 0.36
CA LEU A 17 5.80 5.90 0.85
C LEU A 17 4.79 6.10 -0.29
N PHE A 18 5.14 6.89 -1.29
CA PHE A 18 4.24 7.16 -2.42
C PHE A 18 3.97 5.91 -3.26
N ARG A 19 4.95 5.00 -3.43
CA ARG A 19 4.71 3.71 -4.10
C ARG A 19 3.73 2.82 -3.34
N ILE A 20 3.84 2.81 -2.01
CA ILE A 20 2.89 2.10 -1.14
C ILE A 20 1.49 2.72 -1.32
N PHE A 21 1.35 4.05 -1.21
CA PHE A 21 0.06 4.72 -1.30
C PHE A 21 -0.58 4.59 -2.69
N ARG A 22 0.21 4.65 -3.77
CA ARG A 22 -0.28 4.44 -5.14
C ARG A 22 -0.89 3.06 -5.35
N THR A 23 -0.43 2.07 -4.59
CA THR A 23 -0.88 0.68 -4.68
C THR A 23 -2.02 0.40 -3.71
N LEU A 24 -1.85 0.75 -2.44
CA LEU A 24 -2.77 0.38 -1.36
C LEU A 24 -3.82 1.45 -1.05
N GLY A 25 -3.71 2.62 -1.68
CA GLY A 25 -4.45 3.84 -1.36
C GLY A 25 -3.69 4.72 -0.37
N THR A 26 -3.88 6.04 -0.46
CA THR A 26 -3.41 6.95 0.60
C THR A 26 -4.25 6.70 1.85
N PRO A 27 -3.63 6.40 3.00
CA PRO A 27 -4.37 6.12 4.22
C PRO A 27 -5.12 7.37 4.70
N ASP A 28 -6.31 7.16 5.24
CA ASP A 28 -7.10 8.16 5.96
C ASP A 28 -7.49 7.61 7.34
N GLU A 29 -8.17 8.41 8.16
CA GLU A 29 -8.56 8.04 9.52
C GLU A 29 -9.53 6.84 9.58
N ALA A 30 -10.28 6.59 8.51
CA ALA A 30 -11.14 5.42 8.43
C ALA A 30 -10.33 4.14 8.20
N ALA A 31 -9.33 4.21 7.32
CA ALA A 31 -8.44 3.09 7.07
C ALA A 31 -7.43 2.89 8.21
N TRP A 32 -6.83 3.96 8.73
CA TRP A 32 -5.81 3.93 9.78
C TRP A 32 -6.08 5.07 10.78
N PRO A 33 -6.79 4.77 11.89
CA PRO A 33 -7.01 5.75 12.95
C PRO A 33 -5.70 6.27 13.54
N GLY A 34 -5.56 7.59 13.61
CA GLY A 34 -4.38 8.31 14.10
C GLY A 34 -3.32 8.60 13.03
N VAL A 35 -3.52 8.20 11.77
CA VAL A 35 -2.51 8.41 10.71
C VAL A 35 -2.20 9.89 10.49
N SER A 36 -3.20 10.77 10.64
CA SER A 36 -3.01 12.22 10.49
C SER A 36 -2.17 12.86 11.60
N ALA A 37 -2.01 12.18 12.73
CA ALA A 37 -1.23 12.65 13.87
C ALA A 37 0.24 12.18 13.82
N LEU A 38 0.62 11.36 12.84
CA LEU A 38 2.00 10.91 12.70
C LEU A 38 2.92 12.10 12.31
N PRO A 39 4.13 12.21 12.89
CA PRO A 39 5.01 13.37 12.70
C PRO A 39 5.30 13.73 11.23
N ASP A 40 5.47 12.70 10.40
CA ASP A 40 5.84 12.85 8.99
C ASP A 40 4.65 12.78 8.05
N TYR A 41 3.43 12.53 8.55
CA TYR A 41 2.24 12.60 7.73
C TYR A 41 1.94 14.05 7.35
N LYS A 42 1.73 14.30 6.06
CA LYS A 42 1.33 15.61 5.55
C LYS A 42 -0.05 15.49 4.92
N ALA A 43 -0.98 16.35 5.36
CA ALA A 43 -2.31 16.45 4.74
C ALA A 43 -2.27 16.86 3.26
N THR A 44 -1.12 17.36 2.79
CA THR A 44 -0.84 17.70 1.39
C THR A 44 -0.35 16.52 0.55
N PHE A 45 -0.17 15.32 1.12
CA PHE A 45 0.15 14.15 0.33
C PHE A 45 -0.95 13.88 -0.73
N PRO A 46 -0.57 13.44 -1.95
CA PRO A 46 -1.56 13.13 -2.95
C PRO A 46 -2.51 12.01 -2.47
N ARG A 47 -3.77 12.09 -2.87
CA ARG A 47 -4.78 11.07 -2.56
C ARG A 47 -4.88 10.08 -3.72
N TRP A 48 -4.40 8.86 -3.49
CA TRP A 48 -4.53 7.75 -4.43
C TRP A 48 -5.63 6.79 -3.98
N ALA A 49 -6.40 6.31 -4.94
CA ALA A 49 -7.35 5.22 -4.71
C ALA A 49 -6.60 3.88 -4.60
N ARG A 50 -7.13 2.98 -3.78
CA ARG A 50 -6.60 1.62 -3.66
C ARG A 50 -6.75 0.88 -4.98
N GLN A 51 -5.67 0.22 -5.41
CA GLN A 51 -5.71 -0.65 -6.58
C GLN A 51 -6.10 -2.08 -6.19
N ASP A 52 -6.64 -2.82 -7.15
CA ASP A 52 -6.91 -4.23 -6.98
C ASP A 52 -5.60 -5.03 -7.01
N LEU A 53 -5.26 -5.67 -5.89
CA LEU A 53 -4.06 -6.50 -5.77
C LEU A 53 -4.06 -7.68 -6.74
N ALA A 54 -5.24 -8.15 -7.18
CA ALA A 54 -5.34 -9.19 -8.20
C ALA A 54 -4.76 -8.73 -9.56
N GLN A 55 -4.87 -7.44 -9.88
CA GLN A 55 -4.27 -6.87 -11.09
C GLN A 55 -2.76 -6.69 -10.98
N LEU A 56 -2.26 -6.44 -9.76
CA LEU A 56 -0.84 -6.20 -9.49
C LEU A 56 -0.03 -7.46 -9.27
N LEU A 57 -0.67 -8.54 -8.80
CA LEU A 57 -0.05 -9.84 -8.58
C LEU A 57 -0.81 -10.94 -9.33
N PRO A 58 -0.76 -10.96 -10.68
CA PRO A 58 -1.53 -11.91 -11.49
C PRO A 58 -1.30 -13.41 -11.17
N PRO A 59 -0.08 -13.87 -10.83
CA PRO A 59 0.14 -15.29 -10.56
C PRO A 59 -0.16 -15.69 -9.11
N LEU A 60 -0.68 -14.77 -8.28
CA LEU A 60 -1.07 -15.07 -6.91
C LEU A 60 -2.48 -15.65 -6.91
N ASP A 61 -2.70 -16.78 -6.26
CA ASP A 61 -4.04 -17.39 -6.11
C ASP A 61 -4.89 -16.65 -5.06
N ASP A 62 -6.17 -17.04 -4.94
CA ASP A 62 -7.11 -16.42 -4.00
C ASP A 62 -6.63 -16.48 -2.56
N GLU A 63 -6.01 -17.58 -2.14
CA GLU A 63 -5.51 -17.74 -0.78
C GLU A 63 -4.29 -16.85 -0.52
N GLY A 64 -3.36 -16.78 -1.46
CA GLY A 64 -2.24 -15.84 -1.39
C GLY A 64 -2.69 -14.39 -1.34
N ARG A 65 -3.72 -14.02 -2.12
CA ARG A 65 -4.32 -12.67 -2.07
C ARG A 65 -4.96 -12.39 -0.73
N ARG A 66 -5.73 -13.35 -0.20
CA ARG A 66 -6.38 -13.23 1.10
C ARG A 66 -5.34 -13.01 2.19
N LEU A 67 -4.28 -13.82 2.23
CA LEU A 67 -3.20 -13.71 3.21
C LEU A 67 -2.55 -12.33 3.19
N LEU A 68 -2.25 -11.78 2.01
CA LEU A 68 -1.67 -10.44 1.87
C LEU A 68 -2.66 -9.31 2.21
N ALA A 69 -3.96 -9.58 2.12
CA ALA A 69 -5.01 -8.63 2.48
C ALA A 69 -5.40 -8.70 3.98
N VAL A 70 -4.97 -9.74 4.72
CA VAL A 70 -5.25 -9.86 6.15
C VAL A 70 -4.57 -8.70 6.88
N ARG A 71 -5.38 -7.85 7.51
CA ARG A 71 -4.91 -6.92 8.53
C ARG A 71 -4.50 -7.75 9.75
N GLY A 72 -3.23 -7.68 10.12
CA GLY A 72 -2.76 -8.19 11.41
C GLY A 72 -3.57 -7.57 12.55
N HIS A 73 -3.92 -8.40 13.52
CA HIS A 73 -4.63 -8.02 14.75
C HIS A 73 -3.84 -7.01 15.58
#